data_AF-A2A4Q0-F1
#
_entry.id   AF-A2A4Q0-F1
#
_cell.length_a   1.000
_cell.length_b   1.000
_cell.length_c   1.000
_cell.angle_alpha   90.00
_cell.angle_beta   90.00
_cell.angle_gamma   90.00
#
_symmetry.space_group_name_H-M   'P 1'
#
loop_
_entity.id
_entity.type
_entity.pdbx_description
1 polymer ?
#
loop_
_entity_poly.entity_id
_entity_poly.type
_entity_poly.pdbx_seq_one_letter_code
_entity_poly.pdbx_strand_id
1 'polypeptide(L)'
;RSKIKSFVKVYNYNHLMPTSTRLSSHSESCVLGFRYSVDIPLDKTVVNKDVFRDPALKRKARREAKVKFEERYKTGKNKWFFQKLRF
;
A
#
# COMPACT_ATOMS: atom_id res chain seq x y z
N ARG A 1 20.57 -1.48 5.83
CA ARG A 1 19.69 -0.27 5.80
C ARG A 1 18.32 -0.52 5.14
N SER A 2 17.97 -1.75 4.78
CA SER A 2 16.74 -2.08 4.00
C SER A 2 15.58 -2.64 4.84
N LYS A 3 15.62 -2.44 6.16
CA LYS A 3 14.62 -2.99 7.09
C LYS A 3 13.37 -2.12 7.06
N ILE A 4 12.23 -2.70 6.69
CA ILE A 4 10.96 -1.98 6.59
C ILE A 4 10.08 -2.32 7.79
N LYS A 5 9.39 -1.32 8.35
CA LYS A 5 8.36 -1.50 9.38
C LYS A 5 6.98 -1.40 8.74
N SER A 6 6.29 -2.52 8.63
CA SER A 6 4.93 -2.60 8.08
C SER A 6 3.87 -2.36 9.16
N PHE A 7 2.71 -1.85 8.72
CA PHE A 7 1.50 -1.76 9.53
C PHE A 7 0.29 -2.22 8.71
N VAL A 8 -0.72 -2.74 9.40
CA VAL A 8 -2.00 -3.12 8.82
C VAL A 8 -3.06 -2.43 9.67
N LYS A 9 -3.95 -1.66 9.03
CA LYS A 9 -4.96 -0.85 9.71
C LYS A 9 -6.19 -0.70 8.82
N VAL A 10 -7.36 -0.76 9.45
CA VAL A 10 -8.64 -0.45 8.81
C VAL A 10 -8.77 1.07 8.78
N TYR A 11 -9.06 1.63 7.61
CA TYR A 11 -9.28 3.07 7.41
C TYR A 11 -10.63 3.29 6.74
N ASN A 12 -11.30 4.38 7.11
CA ASN A 12 -12.41 4.92 6.35
C ASN A 12 -11.85 5.65 5.11
N TYR A 13 -12.58 5.62 3.99
CA TYR A 13 -12.19 6.27 2.74
C TYR A 13 -11.97 7.78 2.89
N ASN A 14 -12.72 8.44 3.78
CA ASN A 14 -12.57 9.88 4.05
C ASN A 14 -11.20 10.25 4.66
N HIS A 15 -10.48 9.30 5.25
CA HIS A 15 -9.13 9.52 5.80
C HIS A 15 -8.01 9.16 4.82
N LEU A 16 -8.37 8.72 3.61
CA LEU A 16 -7.44 8.40 2.56
C LEU A 16 -7.46 9.54 1.55
N MET A 17 -6.33 10.20 1.35
CA MET A 17 -6.14 11.03 0.17
C MET A 17 -5.87 10.08 -1.00
N PRO A 18 -6.71 10.04 -2.05
CA PRO A 18 -6.47 9.14 -3.17
C PRO A 18 -5.16 9.54 -3.84
N THR A 19 -4.23 8.60 -3.99
CA THR A 19 -3.03 8.80 -4.82
C THR A 19 -3.37 8.76 -6.31
N SER A 20 -4.62 8.45 -6.65
CA SER A 20 -5.22 8.55 -7.97
C SER A 20 -6.66 9.04 -7.83
N THR A 21 -6.92 10.33 -7.98
CA THR A 21 -8.26 10.80 -8.28
C THR A 21 -8.51 10.66 -9.78
N ARG A 22 -9.39 9.74 -10.16
CA ARG A 22 -10.09 9.79 -11.45
C ARG A 22 -11.23 10.79 -11.25
N LEU A 23 -11.08 12.02 -11.72
CA LEU A 23 -12.26 12.86 -11.94
C LEU A 23 -12.95 12.31 -13.18
N SER A 24 -14.07 11.63 -12.95
CA SER A 24 -15.07 11.41 -14.00
C SER A 24 -15.80 12.74 -14.21
N SER A 25 -15.31 13.54 -15.13
CA SER A 25 -16.13 14.54 -15.80
C SER A 25 -15.87 14.38 -17.29
N HIS A 26 -16.97 14.33 -18.04
CA HIS A 26 -17.00 14.36 -19.49
C HIS A 26 -16.05 15.42 -20.07
N SER A 27 -15.64 15.16 -21.32
CA SER A 27 -14.80 15.96 -22.22
C SER A 27 -13.32 16.10 -21.83
N GLU A 28 -12.51 15.38 -22.61
CA GLU A 28 -11.25 15.78 -23.23
C GLU A 28 -10.23 16.63 -22.46
N SER A 29 -9.02 16.06 -22.40
CA SER A 29 -7.71 16.72 -22.33
C SER A 29 -7.14 17.06 -20.94
N CYS A 30 -5.95 16.47 -20.70
CA CYS A 30 -4.98 16.74 -19.63
C CYS A 30 -5.46 16.36 -18.21
N VAL A 31 -4.73 15.57 -17.42
CA VAL A 31 -3.37 15.83 -16.95
C VAL A 31 -2.61 14.50 -16.78
N LEU A 32 -1.32 14.53 -17.07
CA LEU A 32 -0.30 13.55 -16.72
C LEU A 32 -0.37 13.14 -15.23
N GLY A 33 -1.30 12.27 -14.88
CA GLY A 33 -1.33 11.63 -13.58
C GLY A 33 -0.39 10.43 -13.61
N PHE A 34 0.82 10.57 -13.07
CA PHE A 34 1.66 9.42 -12.74
C PHE A 34 0.87 8.48 -11.81
N ARG A 35 0.21 7.48 -12.40
CA ARG A 35 -0.54 6.46 -11.67
C ARG A 35 0.47 5.55 -10.98
N TYR A 36 0.77 5.82 -9.72
CA TYR A 36 1.57 4.91 -8.89
C TYR A 36 0.68 3.76 -8.40
N SER A 37 0.29 2.86 -9.31
CA SER A 37 -0.33 1.58 -8.93
C SER A 37 0.76 0.69 -8.35
N VAL A 38 0.52 0.14 -7.16
CA VAL A 38 1.46 -0.77 -6.50
C VAL A 38 0.85 -2.17 -6.54
N ASP A 39 1.20 -2.94 -7.56
CA ASP A 39 0.83 -4.35 -7.69
C ASP A 39 1.67 -5.22 -6.75
N ILE A 40 1.26 -5.30 -5.49
CA ILE A 40 1.77 -6.28 -4.53
C ILE A 40 0.78 -7.45 -4.46
N PRO A 41 1.18 -8.67 -4.87
CA PRO A 41 0.39 -9.85 -4.62
C PRO A 41 0.40 -10.16 -3.11
N LEU A 42 -0.59 -9.62 -2.40
CA LEU A 42 -0.85 -9.96 -1.01
C LEU A 42 -1.84 -11.12 -0.96
N ASP A 43 -1.56 -12.10 -0.09
CA ASP A 43 -2.46 -13.22 0.09
C ASP A 43 -3.70 -12.72 0.83
N LYS A 44 -4.82 -12.65 0.12
CA LYS A 44 -6.09 -12.09 0.62
C LYS A 44 -6.62 -12.86 1.83
N THR A 45 -6.19 -14.11 1.99
CA THR A 45 -6.47 -14.96 3.15
C THR A 45 -5.75 -14.50 4.42
N VAL A 46 -4.55 -13.93 4.28
CA VAL A 46 -3.71 -13.50 5.40
C VAL A 46 -3.90 -12.02 5.72
N VAL A 47 -4.31 -11.20 4.75
CA VAL A 47 -4.65 -9.78 4.95
C VAL A 47 -6.16 -9.60 4.81
N ASN A 48 -6.90 -10.00 5.84
CA ASN A 48 -8.35 -9.88 5.90
C ASN A 48 -8.80 -9.06 7.14
N LYS A 49 -10.05 -8.60 7.15
CA LYS A 49 -10.72 -7.89 8.26
C LYS A 49 -10.76 -8.73 9.54
N ASP A 50 -10.83 -10.04 9.44
CA ASP A 50 -10.93 -10.94 10.59
C ASP A 50 -9.60 -11.08 11.36
N VAL A 51 -8.49 -10.77 10.70
CA VAL A 51 -7.13 -10.78 11.25
C VAL A 51 -6.96 -9.76 12.37
N PHE A 52 -7.84 -8.74 12.43
CA PHE A 52 -7.83 -7.74 13.49
C PHE A 52 -8.43 -8.22 14.80
N ARG A 53 -9.20 -9.32 14.80
CA ARG A 53 -9.81 -9.88 16.01
C ARG A 53 -8.80 -10.56 16.92
N ASP A 54 -7.77 -11.20 16.34
CA ASP A 54 -6.71 -11.89 17.09
C ASP A 54 -5.35 -11.18 16.91
N PRO A 55 -4.67 -10.77 18.00
CA PRO A 55 -3.35 -10.17 17.92
C PRO A 55 -2.28 -11.09 17.29
N ALA A 56 -2.41 -12.41 17.39
CA ALA A 56 -1.50 -13.37 16.75
C ALA A 56 -1.60 -13.32 15.22
N LEU A 57 -2.82 -13.30 14.68
CA LEU A 57 -3.06 -13.17 13.25
C LEU A 57 -2.55 -11.81 12.73
N LYS A 58 -2.78 -10.72 13.49
CA LYS A 58 -2.25 -9.40 13.16
C LYS A 58 -0.71 -9.34 13.13
N ARG A 59 -0.03 -10.13 13.96
CA ARG A 59 1.45 -10.26 13.88
C ARG A 59 1.87 -11.02 12.62
N LYS A 60 1.16 -12.11 12.27
CA LYS A 60 1.42 -12.90 11.05
C LYS A 60 1.28 -12.05 9.78
N ALA A 61 0.17 -11.32 9.65
CA ALA A 61 -0.07 -10.45 8.50
C ALA A 61 0.97 -9.33 8.36
N ARG A 62 1.37 -8.70 9.47
CA ARG A 62 2.45 -7.70 9.46
C ARG A 62 3.78 -8.31 9.01
N ARG A 63 4.11 -9.52 9.48
CA ARG A 63 5.36 -10.20 9.12
C ARG A 63 5.39 -10.52 7.63
N GLU A 64 4.30 -11.04 7.08
CA GLU A 64 4.21 -11.34 5.65
C GLU A 64 4.33 -10.07 4.79
N ALA A 65 3.57 -9.02 5.11
CA ALA A 65 3.64 -7.75 4.41
C ALA A 65 5.06 -7.16 4.46
N LYS A 66 5.75 -7.30 5.60
CA LYS A 66 7.13 -6.85 5.76
C LYS A 66 8.07 -7.56 4.78
N VAL A 67 8.01 -8.90 4.70
CA VAL A 67 8.90 -9.68 3.82
C VAL A 67 8.69 -9.28 2.36
N LYS A 68 7.42 -9.21 1.91
CA LYS A 68 7.08 -8.80 0.54
C LYS A 68 7.56 -7.38 0.22
N PHE A 69 7.46 -6.44 1.16
CA PHE A 69 7.99 -5.08 0.97
C PHE A 69 9.51 -5.02 0.91
N GLU A 70 10.22 -5.80 1.74
CA GLU A 70 11.68 -5.85 1.74
C GLU A 70 12.24 -6.46 0.44
N GLU A 71 11.58 -7.49 -0.09
CA GLU A 71 11.91 -8.07 -1.40
C GLU A 71 11.76 -7.04 -2.53
N ARG A 72 10.61 -6.35 -2.59
CA ARG A 72 10.34 -5.33 -3.61
C ARG A 72 11.28 -4.14 -3.54
N TYR A 73 11.63 -3.72 -2.33
CA TYR A 73 12.58 -2.64 -2.11
C TYR A 73 13.96 -2.98 -2.69
N LYS A 74 14.42 -4.24 -2.53
CA LYS A 74 15.68 -4.71 -3.13
C LYS A 74 15.62 -4.75 -4.65
N THR A 75 14.48 -5.09 -5.24
CA THR A 75 14.29 -5.08 -6.70
C THR A 75 14.26 -3.66 -7.30
N GLY A 76 14.17 -2.61 -6.47
CA GLY A 76 14.15 -1.22 -6.94
C GLY A 76 12.87 -0.82 -7.68
N LYS A 77 11.81 -1.65 -7.61
CA LYS A 77 10.48 -1.35 -8.15
C LYS A 77 9.73 -0.41 -7.20
N ASN A 78 8.83 0.41 -7.74
CA ASN A 78 8.00 1.35 -6.95
C ASN A 78 8.82 2.30 -6.05
N LYS A 79 9.90 2.89 -6.57
CA LYS A 79 10.78 3.81 -5.82
C LYS A 79 10.01 4.91 -5.07
N TRP A 80 9.00 5.49 -5.72
CA TRP A 80 8.15 6.54 -5.12
C TRP A 80 7.43 6.07 -3.85
N PHE A 81 6.96 4.82 -3.82
CA PHE A 81 6.24 4.25 -2.66
C PHE A 81 7.14 4.06 -1.43
N PHE A 82 8.43 3.75 -1.64
CA PHE A 82 9.39 3.56 -0.56
C PHE A 82 10.12 4.84 -0.16
N GLN A 83 9.88 5.95 -0.87
CA GLN A 83 10.41 7.25 -0.50
C GLN A 83 9.54 7.87 0.60
N LYS A 84 10.18 8.37 1.66
CA LYS A 84 9.45 9.08 2.73
C LYS A 84 8.87 10.39 2.17
N LEU A 85 7.57 10.56 2.30
CA LEU A 85 6.90 11.83 2.00
C LEU A 85 7.42 12.92 2.97
N ARG A 86 7.87 14.04 2.43
CA ARG A 86 8.34 15.21 3.18
C ARG A 86 7.27 16.29 3.03
N PHE A 87 6.80 16.80 4.15
CA PHE A 87 5.92 17.96 4.26
C PHE A 87 6.69 19.05 5.00
#